data_AF-A0A1L5F2U4-F1
#
_entry.id   AF-A0A1L5F2U4-F1
#
_cell.length_a   1.000
_cell.length_b   1.000
_cell.length_c   1.000
_cell.angle_alpha   90.00
_cell.angle_beta   90.00
_cell.angle_gamma   90.00
#
_symmetry.space_group_name_H-M   'P 1'
#
loop_
_entity.id
_entity.type
_entity.pdbx_description
1 polymer ?
#
loop_
_entity_poly.entity_id
_entity_poly.type
_entity_poly.pdbx_seq_one_letter_code
_entity_poly.pdbx_strand_id
1 'polypeptide(L)'
;MEMPQNVNFKEIIKDAIKEALNEISKPTLTLDECKEYSGIGRNKLMELVYAENSDFPYFRNGVKILVNKKKLDLWLERVAEENRAL
;
A
#
# COMPACT_ATOMS: atom_id res chain seq x y z
N MET A 1 37.51 -21.44 28.80
CA MET A 1 36.20 -21.66 28.18
C MET A 1 36.05 -20.57 27.13
N GLU A 2 36.46 -20.88 25.90
CA GLU A 2 36.43 -19.91 24.80
C GLU A 2 34.96 -19.70 24.42
N MET A 3 34.48 -18.48 24.62
CA MET A 3 33.15 -18.09 24.18
C MET A 3 33.19 -17.89 22.66
N PRO A 4 32.29 -18.50 21.87
CA PRO A 4 32.27 -18.33 20.43
C PRO A 4 31.80 -16.91 20.10
N GLN A 5 32.75 -16.00 19.87
CA GLN A 5 32.49 -14.73 19.20
C GLN A 5 32.49 -14.96 17.70
N ASN A 6 31.35 -15.31 17.11
CA ASN A 6 31.03 -14.84 15.77
C ASN A 6 29.54 -14.96 15.46
N VAL A 7 28.70 -14.34 16.28
CA VAL A 7 27.36 -14.01 15.81
C VAL A 7 27.55 -12.91 14.77
N ASN A 8 27.53 -13.30 13.50
CA ASN A 8 27.74 -12.41 12.37
C ASN A 8 26.57 -11.42 12.30
N PHE A 9 26.66 -10.35 13.10
CA PHE A 9 25.60 -9.36 13.32
C PHE A 9 25.09 -8.77 12.00
N LYS A 10 25.98 -8.73 10.99
CA LYS A 10 25.68 -8.30 9.64
C LYS A 10 24.71 -9.24 8.93
N GLU A 11 24.78 -10.54 9.19
CA GLU A 11 23.83 -11.53 8.64
C GLU A 11 22.48 -11.43 9.34
N ILE A 12 22.44 -11.26 10.66
CA ILE A 12 21.18 -11.11 11.40
C ILE A 12 20.43 -9.84 10.96
N ILE A 13 21.12 -8.71 10.83
CA ILE A 13 20.51 -7.48 10.34
C ILE A 13 20.04 -7.67 8.89
N LYS A 14 20.83 -8.35 8.06
CA LYS A 14 20.45 -8.60 6.67
C LYS A 14 19.23 -9.52 6.57
N ASP A 15 19.11 -10.51 7.46
CA ASP A 15 17.97 -11.45 7.50
C ASP A 15 16.71 -10.77 8.03
N ALA A 16 16.82 -9.96 9.09
CA ALA A 16 15.71 -9.15 9.61
C ALA A 16 15.19 -8.12 8.58
N ILE A 17 16.10 -7.47 7.85
CA ILE A 17 15.73 -6.57 6.74
C ILE A 17 15.10 -7.37 5.60
N LYS A 18 15.58 -8.59 5.33
CA LYS A 18 14.99 -9.48 4.32
C LYS A 18 13.59 -9.91 4.71
N GLU A 19 13.36 -10.34 5.95
CA GLU A 19 12.02 -10.67 6.46
C GLU A 19 11.07 -9.48 6.35
N ALA A 20 11.51 -8.28 6.75
CA ALA A 20 10.72 -7.06 6.61
C ALA A 20 10.43 -6.67 5.14
N LEU A 21 11.35 -6.96 4.20
CA LEU A 21 11.16 -6.73 2.76
C LEU A 21 10.35 -7.84 2.08
N ASN A 22 10.35 -9.05 2.63
CA ASN A 22 9.71 -10.24 2.07
C ASN A 22 8.26 -10.39 2.56
N GLU A 23 7.77 -9.48 3.40
CA GLU A 23 6.34 -9.20 3.55
C GLU A 23 5.79 -8.65 2.24
N ILE A 24 5.56 -9.60 1.33
CA ILE A 24 4.61 -9.58 0.23
C ILE A 24 4.25 -8.15 -0.16
N SER A 25 5.11 -7.55 -0.99
CA SER A 25 4.80 -6.35 -1.74
C SER A 25 3.66 -6.67 -2.72
N LYS A 26 2.45 -6.94 -2.21
CA LYS A 26 1.25 -6.95 -3.02
C LYS A 26 1.18 -5.54 -3.58
N PRO A 27 1.37 -5.36 -4.90
CA PRO A 27 1.31 -4.03 -5.48
C PRO A 27 -0.11 -3.46 -5.43
N THR A 28 -1.08 -4.26 -4.97
CA THR A 28 -2.50 -4.02 -5.05
C THR A 28 -3.15 -4.28 -3.69
N LEU A 29 -3.77 -3.24 -3.16
CA LEU A 29 -4.55 -3.21 -1.93
C LEU A 29 -6.01 -3.55 -2.24
N THR A 30 -6.68 -4.21 -1.31
CA THR A 30 -8.14 -4.31 -1.33
C THR A 30 -8.79 -2.98 -0.91
N LEU A 31 -10.10 -2.83 -1.09
CA LEU A 31 -10.81 -1.62 -0.65
C LEU A 31 -10.67 -1.37 0.87
N ASP A 32 -10.62 -2.44 1.68
CA ASP A 32 -10.44 -2.35 3.13
C ASP A 32 -9.01 -1.91 3.49
N GLU A 33 -8.00 -2.52 2.87
CA GLU A 33 -6.61 -2.07 3.05
C GLU A 33 -6.39 -0.65 2.54
N CYS A 34 -7.08 -0.27 1.45
CA CYS A 34 -7.03 1.08 0.91
C CYS A 34 -7.65 2.09 1.89
N LYS A 35 -8.74 1.72 2.57
CA LYS A 35 -9.34 2.50 3.65
C LYS A 35 -8.37 2.67 4.82
N GLU A 36 -7.73 1.59 5.27
CA GLU A 36 -6.75 1.66 6.37
C GLU A 36 -5.51 2.47 6.00
N TYR A 37 -5.03 2.34 4.75
CA TYR A 37 -3.85 3.05 4.26
C TYR A 37 -4.10 4.54 4.02
N SER A 38 -5.18 4.87 3.29
CA SER A 38 -5.48 6.26 2.89
C SER A 38 -6.26 7.04 3.95
N GLY A 39 -6.88 6.37 4.92
CA GLY A 39 -7.81 6.99 5.87
C GLY A 39 -9.15 7.43 5.25
N ILE A 40 -9.37 7.18 3.96
CA ILE A 40 -10.59 7.57 3.25
C ILE A 40 -11.70 6.55 3.57
N GLY A 41 -12.89 7.06 3.94
CA GLY A 41 -14.04 6.23 4.25
C GLY A 41 -14.44 5.30 3.08
N ARG A 42 -14.86 4.07 3.41
CA ARG A 42 -15.25 3.05 2.42
C ARG A 42 -16.30 3.54 1.42
N ASN A 43 -17.30 4.27 1.89
CA ASN A 43 -18.35 4.82 1.02
C ASN A 43 -17.75 5.79 0.00
N LYS A 44 -16.81 6.62 0.43
CA LYS A 44 -16.14 7.59 -0.43
C LYS A 44 -15.24 6.93 -1.46
N LEU A 45 -14.49 5.90 -1.06
CA LEU A 45 -13.74 5.06 -1.99
C LEU A 45 -14.69 4.39 -3.01
N MET A 46 -15.86 3.94 -2.59
CA MET A 46 -16.88 3.39 -3.49
C MET A 46 -17.36 4.47 -4.48
N GLU A 47 -17.73 5.66 -4.02
CA GLU A 47 -18.11 6.77 -4.90
C GLU A 47 -17.00 7.11 -5.91
N LEU A 48 -15.75 7.18 -5.46
CA LEU A 48 -14.61 7.38 -6.33
C LEU A 48 -14.44 6.23 -7.34
N VAL A 49 -14.73 4.98 -6.98
CA VAL A 49 -14.63 3.85 -7.92
C VAL A 49 -15.78 3.86 -8.94
N TYR A 50 -16.97 4.32 -8.56
CA TYR A 50 -18.15 4.32 -9.43
C TYR A 50 -18.37 5.63 -10.20
N ALA A 51 -17.65 6.71 -9.86
CA ALA A 51 -17.72 7.96 -10.58
C ALA A 51 -17.20 7.80 -12.02
N GLU A 52 -18.01 8.24 -13.00
CA GLU A 52 -17.71 8.08 -14.44
C GLU A 52 -16.46 8.83 -14.92
N ASN A 53 -15.94 9.78 -14.12
CA ASN A 53 -14.72 10.55 -14.40
C ASN A 53 -13.73 10.52 -13.22
N SER A 54 -13.61 9.37 -12.55
CA SER A 54 -12.67 9.26 -11.45
C SER A 54 -11.25 9.01 -11.93
N ASP A 55 -10.33 9.89 -11.53
CA ASP A 55 -8.87 9.68 -11.64
C ASP A 55 -8.37 8.64 -10.62
N PHE A 56 -9.30 8.05 -9.84
CA PHE A 56 -8.97 7.12 -8.77
C PHE A 56 -8.35 5.83 -9.35
N PRO A 57 -7.19 5.39 -8.84
CA PRO A 57 -6.43 4.30 -9.44
C PRO A 57 -6.91 2.91 -9.00
N TYR A 58 -8.14 2.55 -9.38
CA TYR A 58 -8.71 1.24 -9.14
C TYR A 58 -8.63 0.33 -10.37
N PHE A 59 -8.67 -0.97 -10.13
CA PHE A 59 -8.89 -1.98 -11.14
C PHE A 59 -9.86 -3.03 -10.63
N ARG A 60 -10.68 -3.56 -11.53
CA ARG A 60 -11.69 -4.55 -11.21
C ARG A 60 -11.18 -5.93 -11.59
N ASN A 61 -11.03 -6.82 -10.60
CA ASN A 61 -10.68 -8.22 -10.82
C ASN A 61 -11.94 -9.07 -10.60
N GLY A 62 -12.74 -9.21 -11.66
CA GLY A 62 -14.06 -9.85 -11.62
C GLY A 62 -15.05 -9.08 -10.74
N VAL A 63 -15.39 -9.64 -9.58
CA VAL A 63 -16.32 -9.03 -8.62
C VAL A 63 -15.59 -8.11 -7.62
N LYS A 64 -14.26 -8.27 -7.46
CA LYS A 64 -13.48 -7.52 -6.47
C LYS A 64 -12.90 -6.25 -7.07
N ILE A 65 -12.90 -5.19 -6.27
CA ILE A 65 -12.19 -3.95 -6.57
C ILE A 65 -10.86 -4.00 -5.82
N LEU A 66 -9.79 -3.72 -6.54
CA LEU A 66 -8.43 -3.65 -6.04
C LEU A 66 -7.81 -2.31 -6.47
N VAL A 67 -6.89 -1.80 -5.69
CA VAL A 67 -6.28 -0.48 -5.88
C VAL A 67 -4.77 -0.65 -5.91
N ASN A 68 -4.08 -0.11 -6.91
CA ASN A 68 -2.63 -0.24 -6.95
C ASN A 68 -1.99 0.76 -5.97
N LYS A 69 -1.19 0.27 -5.01
CA LYS A 69 -0.58 1.13 -3.98
C LYS A 69 0.26 2.26 -4.59
N LYS A 70 1.10 1.96 -5.58
CA LYS A 70 1.97 2.97 -6.22
C LYS A 70 1.16 4.07 -6.89
N LYS A 71 0.07 3.70 -7.56
CA LYS A 71 -0.80 4.69 -8.20
C LYS A 71 -1.63 5.46 -7.18
N LEU A 72 -2.06 4.80 -6.10
CA LEU A 72 -2.77 5.44 -4.99
C LEU A 72 -1.93 6.54 -4.36
N ASP A 73 -0.65 6.27 -4.11
CA ASP A 73 0.30 7.26 -3.57
C ASP A 73 0.38 8.50 -4.47
N LEU A 74 0.64 8.29 -5.76
CA LEU A 74 0.66 9.37 -6.76
C LEU A 74 -0.67 10.13 -6.84
N TRP A 75 -1.80 9.42 -6.71
CA TRP A 75 -3.12 10.06 -6.72
C TRP A 75 -3.34 10.90 -5.45
N LEU A 76 -2.91 10.42 -4.28
CA LEU A 76 -2.97 11.17 -3.03
C LEU A 76 -2.11 12.44 -3.11
N GLU A 77 -0.91 12.37 -3.69
CA GLU A 77 -0.07 13.54 -3.95
C GLU A 77 -0.80 14.56 -4.83
N ARG A 78 -1.38 14.12 -5.96
CA ARG A 78 -2.13 15.02 -6.87
C ARG A 78 -3.34 15.64 -6.21
N VAL A 79 -4.14 14.86 -5.48
CA VAL A 79 -5.31 15.36 -4.74
C VAL A 79 -4.90 16.39 -3.69
N ALA A 80 -3.78 16.17 -3.01
CA ALA A 80 -3.23 17.11 -2.04
C ALA A 80 -2.73 18.40 -2.70
N GLU A 81 -2.02 18.32 -3.83
CA GLU A 81 -1.57 19.48 -4.60
C GLU A 81 -2.75 20.29 -5.17
N GLU A 82 -3.76 19.60 -5.70
CA GLU A 82 -4.97 20.22 -6.26
C GLU A 82 -5.92 20.77 -5.17
N ASN A 83 -5.65 20.49 -3.88
CA ASN A 83 -6.57 20.76 -2.77
C ASN A 83 -8.00 20.29 -3.07
N ARG A 84 -8.11 19.14 -3.75
CA ARG A 84 -9.38 18.67 -4.27
C ARG A 84 -10.24 18.14 -3.12
N ALA A 85 -11.36 18.80 -2.87
CA ALA A 85 -12.33 18.31 -1.90
C ALA A 85 -12.90 16.97 -2.41
N LEU A 86 -12.67 15.90 -1.65
CA LEU A 86 -13.12 14.55 -1.98
C LEU A 86 -14.60 14.40 -1.69
#